data_AF-A0A1V8V0F7-F1
#
_entry.id   AF-A0A1V8V0F7-F1
#
_cell.length_a   1.000
_cell.length_b   1.000
_cell.length_c   1.000
_cell.angle_alpha   90.00
_cell.angle_beta   90.00
_cell.angle_gamma   90.00
#
_symmetry.space_group_name_H-M   'P 1'
#
loop_
_entity.id
_entity.type
_entity.pdbx_description
1 polymer ?
#
loop_
_entity_poly.entity_id
_entity_poly.type
_entity_poly.pdbx_seq_one_letter_code
_entity_poly.pdbx_strand_id
1 'polypeptide(L)'
;MFKKEFTPGAKSKVKSSAQRAVRAKVLETYPLLEPHIDEILPKKEQLDLVKIPDRVSLYCNGTTPLFFQHMDDAILPHLKVVHKYPWAFTKVRVDRGAIRFVMSGATLMVPGLTSPGGRLAGDEGVEEEYGNGGKELEVGDVVVVNAEGKDSACLVGVLKMGSAEMREKKKGIAIENGHFAGDGLWKLDLS
;
A
#
# COMPACT_ATOMS: atom_id res chain seq x y z
N MET A 1 7.88 -8.14 4.13
CA MET A 1 8.60 -8.01 2.84
C MET A 1 9.92 -7.26 3.02
N PHE A 2 9.96 -5.95 3.28
CA PHE A 2 11.22 -5.16 3.23
C PHE A 2 11.88 -4.88 4.60
N LYS A 3 11.87 -5.81 5.55
CA LYS A 3 12.29 -5.51 6.95
C LYS A 3 13.78 -5.14 7.10
N LYS A 4 14.63 -5.67 6.23
CA LYS A 4 16.07 -5.42 6.23
C LYS A 4 16.42 -4.51 5.07
N GLU A 5 17.49 -3.73 5.24
CA GLU A 5 18.10 -3.00 4.12
C GLU A 5 18.65 -4.00 3.10
N PHE A 6 18.59 -3.61 1.82
CA PHE A 6 19.00 -4.45 0.71
C PHE A 6 19.58 -3.61 -0.41
N THR A 7 20.40 -4.24 -1.24
CA THR A 7 20.92 -3.62 -2.47
C THR A 7 19.95 -3.88 -3.62
N PRO A 8 19.51 -2.84 -4.34
CA PRO A 8 18.65 -3.03 -5.51
C PRO A 8 19.44 -3.67 -6.66
N GLY A 9 18.74 -4.45 -7.49
CA GLY A 9 19.30 -4.93 -8.75
C GLY A 9 19.47 -3.81 -9.79
N ALA A 10 20.01 -4.15 -10.96
CA ALA A 10 20.18 -3.19 -12.05
C ALA A 10 18.82 -2.66 -12.55
N LYS A 11 18.79 -1.37 -12.91
CA LYS A 11 17.64 -0.75 -13.59
C LYS A 11 17.49 -1.33 -15.00
N SER A 12 16.27 -1.69 -15.35
CA SER A 12 15.90 -2.17 -16.68
C SER A 12 14.74 -1.34 -17.24
N LYS A 13 14.77 -1.03 -18.53
CA LYS A 13 13.73 -0.23 -19.17
C LYS A 13 12.47 -1.05 -19.38
N VAL A 14 11.33 -0.56 -18.91
CA VAL A 14 10.02 -1.16 -19.22
C VAL A 14 9.65 -0.82 -20.67
N LYS A 15 9.26 -1.83 -21.44
CA LYS A 15 8.76 -1.63 -22.82
C LYS A 15 7.49 -0.80 -22.80
N SER A 16 7.27 0.03 -23.82
CA SER A 16 6.10 0.92 -23.88
C SER A 16 4.76 0.19 -23.79
N SER A 17 4.65 -1.03 -24.34
CA SER A 17 3.45 -1.87 -24.18
C SER A 17 3.21 -2.29 -22.73
N ALA A 18 4.27 -2.72 -22.03
CA ALA A 18 4.20 -3.08 -20.61
C ALA A 18 3.91 -1.87 -19.72
N GLN A 19 4.47 -0.69 -20.02
CA GLN A 19 4.18 0.54 -19.29
C GLN A 19 2.69 0.93 -19.39
N ARG A 20 2.07 0.79 -20.56
CA ARG A 20 0.62 1.00 -20.73
C ARG A 20 -0.20 0.00 -19.92
N ALA A 21 0.23 -1.28 -19.89
CA ALA A 21 -0.44 -2.31 -19.11
C ALA A 21 -0.34 -2.05 -17.59
N VAL A 22 0.83 -1.64 -17.10
CA VAL A 22 1.03 -1.24 -15.69
C VAL A 22 0.11 -0.08 -15.34
N ARG A 23 0.07 0.95 -16.18
CA ARG A 23 -0.81 2.11 -15.97
C ARG A 23 -2.29 1.72 -15.93
N ALA A 24 -2.74 0.84 -16.84
CA ALA A 24 -4.12 0.36 -16.84
C ALA A 24 -4.47 -0.39 -15.54
N LYS A 25 -3.60 -1.32 -15.11
CA LYS A 25 -3.77 -2.05 -13.84
C LYS A 25 -3.81 -1.14 -12.61
N VAL A 26 -2.94 -0.12 -12.59
CA VAL A 26 -2.91 0.90 -11.51
C VAL A 26 -4.23 1.66 -11.47
N LEU A 27 -4.78 2.08 -12.61
CA LEU A 27 -6.05 2.82 -12.64
C LEU A 27 -7.27 1.93 -12.36
N GLU A 28 -7.22 0.66 -12.73
CA GLU A 28 -8.23 -0.33 -12.37
C GLU A 28 -8.31 -0.52 -10.84
N THR A 29 -7.15 -0.55 -10.16
CA THR A 29 -7.09 -0.71 -8.71
C THR A 29 -7.30 0.60 -7.96
N TYR A 30 -6.81 1.72 -8.50
CA TYR A 30 -6.83 3.05 -7.87
C TYR A 30 -7.43 4.09 -8.83
N PRO A 31 -8.75 4.04 -9.09
CA PRO A 31 -9.40 4.91 -10.08
C PRO A 31 -9.26 6.40 -9.77
N LEU A 32 -9.20 6.75 -8.48
CA LEU A 32 -9.03 8.14 -8.03
C LEU A 32 -7.65 8.74 -8.36
N LEU A 33 -6.69 7.93 -8.84
CA LEU A 33 -5.43 8.44 -9.39
C LEU A 33 -5.55 8.93 -10.84
N GLU A 34 -6.66 8.67 -11.54
CA GLU A 34 -6.84 9.05 -12.95
C GLU A 34 -6.52 10.53 -13.24
N PRO A 35 -6.93 11.51 -12.43
CA PRO A 35 -6.60 12.92 -12.69
C PRO A 35 -5.10 13.24 -12.57
N HIS A 36 -4.34 12.43 -11.84
CA HIS A 36 -2.92 12.65 -11.52
C HIS A 36 -1.98 11.64 -12.19
N ILE A 37 -2.53 10.66 -12.92
CA ILE A 37 -1.74 9.54 -13.44
C ILE A 37 -0.69 9.97 -14.47
N ASP A 38 -0.91 11.08 -15.18
CA ASP A 38 0.10 11.63 -16.10
C ASP A 38 1.27 12.29 -15.37
N GLU A 39 1.08 12.72 -14.11
CA GLU A 39 2.16 13.20 -13.23
C GLU A 39 2.92 12.03 -12.58
N ILE A 40 2.20 10.94 -12.23
CA ILE A 40 2.78 9.77 -11.56
C ILE A 40 3.49 8.84 -12.57
N LEU A 41 2.82 8.53 -13.68
CA LEU A 41 3.27 7.64 -14.75
C LEU A 41 3.14 8.35 -16.11
N PRO A 42 4.04 9.31 -16.42
CA PRO A 42 3.97 10.08 -17.66
C PRO A 42 4.10 9.17 -18.89
N LYS A 43 3.28 9.41 -19.92
CA LYS A 43 3.27 8.57 -21.14
C LYS A 43 4.56 8.62 -21.96
N LYS A 44 5.28 9.74 -21.86
CA LYS A 44 6.49 10.04 -22.66
C LYS A 44 7.79 9.73 -21.91
N GLU A 45 7.73 9.60 -20.59
CA GLU A 45 8.90 9.30 -19.79
C GLU A 45 9.12 7.79 -19.69
N GLN A 46 10.39 7.40 -19.62
CA GLN A 46 10.79 6.00 -19.52
C GLN A 46 10.49 5.50 -18.11
N LEU A 47 9.59 4.51 -18.01
CA LEU A 47 9.41 3.76 -16.76
C LEU A 47 10.53 2.73 -16.61
N ASP A 48 11.21 2.74 -15.47
CA ASP A 48 12.23 1.75 -15.14
C ASP A 48 11.69 0.69 -14.19
N LEU A 49 12.25 -0.51 -14.29
CA LEU A 49 11.98 -1.64 -13.41
C LEU A 49 13.29 -2.06 -12.73
N VAL A 50 13.24 -2.08 -11.41
CA VAL A 50 14.32 -2.57 -10.54
C VAL A 50 13.85 -3.87 -9.90
N LYS A 51 14.65 -4.93 -10.03
CA LYS A 51 14.41 -6.17 -9.26
C LYS A 51 14.97 -5.98 -7.86
N ILE A 52 14.13 -6.19 -6.86
CA ILE A 52 14.53 -6.17 -5.45
C ILE A 52 14.30 -7.56 -4.85
N PRO A 53 14.76 -7.86 -3.61
CA PRO A 53 14.58 -9.17 -3.00
C PRO A 53 13.12 -9.66 -2.97
N ASP A 54 12.95 -10.95 -2.70
CA ASP A 54 11.65 -11.63 -2.64
C ASP A 54 10.88 -11.62 -3.98
N ARG A 55 11.57 -11.58 -5.12
CA ARG A 55 10.95 -11.58 -6.46
C ARG A 55 10.00 -10.39 -6.70
N VAL A 56 10.29 -9.26 -6.06
CA VAL A 56 9.52 -8.03 -6.24
C VAL A 56 10.10 -7.21 -7.40
N SER A 57 9.19 -6.70 -8.24
CA SER A 57 9.49 -5.71 -9.27
C SER A 57 9.10 -4.33 -8.75
N LEU A 58 10.06 -3.41 -8.69
CA LEU A 58 9.85 -2.02 -8.31
C LEU A 58 9.83 -1.13 -9.55
N TYR A 59 8.70 -0.48 -9.79
CA TYR A 59 8.51 0.48 -10.88
C TYR A 59 8.94 1.88 -10.42
N CYS A 60 9.85 2.49 -11.18
CA CYS A 60 10.47 3.76 -10.84
C CYS A 60 10.38 4.73 -12.02
N ASN A 61 10.21 6.02 -11.71
CA ASN A 61 10.50 7.09 -12.66
C ASN A 61 11.83 7.75 -12.25
N GLY A 62 12.90 7.48 -13.00
CA GLY A 62 14.26 7.91 -12.68
C GLY A 62 14.77 7.33 -11.36
N THR A 63 14.82 8.16 -10.32
CA THR A 63 15.23 7.78 -8.95
C THR A 63 14.04 7.64 -8.00
N THR A 64 12.82 7.94 -8.47
CA THR A 64 11.62 7.94 -7.63
C THR A 64 10.91 6.59 -7.70
N PRO A 65 10.82 5.82 -6.61
CA PRO A 65 10.02 4.60 -6.55
C PRO A 65 8.52 4.96 -6.51
N LEU A 66 7.72 4.30 -7.36
CA LEU A 66 6.30 4.62 -7.53
C LEU A 66 5.39 3.49 -7.07
N PHE A 67 5.59 2.30 -7.62
CA PHE A 67 4.76 1.11 -7.35
C PHE A 67 5.64 -0.13 -7.29
N PHE A 68 5.18 -1.16 -6.61
CA PHE A 68 5.86 -2.45 -6.59
C PHE A 68 4.88 -3.60 -6.76
N GLN A 69 5.37 -4.71 -7.29
CA GLN A 69 4.57 -5.90 -7.54
C GLN A 69 5.37 -7.13 -7.15
N HIS A 70 4.79 -7.97 -6.30
CA HIS A 70 5.33 -9.30 -6.01
C HIS A 70 4.84 -10.27 -7.07
N MET A 71 5.74 -10.76 -7.93
CA MET A 71 5.40 -11.63 -9.07
C MET A 71 4.21 -11.07 -9.88
N ASP A 72 3.08 -11.78 -9.89
CA ASP A 72 1.86 -11.45 -10.64
C ASP A 72 0.72 -10.94 -9.74
N ASP A 73 1.01 -10.64 -8.46
CA ASP A 73 0.04 -10.11 -7.49
C ASP A 73 -0.42 -8.69 -7.89
N ALA A 74 -1.34 -8.12 -7.10
CA ALA A 74 -1.75 -6.72 -7.27
C ALA A 74 -0.55 -5.77 -7.24
N ILE A 75 -0.65 -4.66 -7.99
CA ILE A 75 0.37 -3.61 -7.97
C ILE A 75 0.11 -2.73 -6.76
N LEU A 76 1.04 -2.68 -5.81
CA LEU A 76 0.94 -1.87 -4.60
C LEU A 76 1.64 -0.52 -4.79
N PRO A 77 1.08 0.59 -4.27
CA PRO A 77 1.73 1.89 -4.31
C PRO A 77 2.88 1.94 -3.30
N HIS A 78 3.92 2.70 -3.62
CA HIS A 78 4.94 3.08 -2.66
C HIS A 78 4.34 4.09 -1.65
N LEU A 79 4.73 4.05 -0.37
CA LEU A 79 4.15 4.95 0.64
C LEU A 79 4.35 6.44 0.33
N LYS A 80 5.45 6.80 -0.34
CA LYS A 80 5.67 8.17 -0.86
C LYS A 80 4.58 8.62 -1.85
N VAL A 81 4.08 7.73 -2.71
CA VAL A 81 2.95 8.02 -3.61
C VAL A 81 1.66 8.16 -2.79
N VAL A 82 1.45 7.27 -1.82
CA VAL A 82 0.30 7.33 -0.90
C VAL A 82 0.27 8.65 -0.14
N HIS A 83 1.41 9.13 0.37
CA HIS A 83 1.49 10.39 1.11
C HIS A 83 1.23 11.61 0.22
N LYS A 84 1.54 11.53 -1.08
CA LYS A 84 1.27 12.61 -2.03
C LYS A 84 -0.20 12.65 -2.49
N TYR A 85 -0.85 11.49 -2.59
CA TYR A 85 -2.23 11.35 -3.05
C TYR A 85 -3.11 10.56 -2.06
N PRO A 86 -3.21 10.97 -0.79
CA PRO A 86 -3.81 10.14 0.26
C PRO A 86 -5.28 9.80 -0.01
N TRP A 87 -6.05 10.67 -0.67
CA TRP A 87 -7.46 10.43 -0.98
C TRP A 87 -7.71 9.32 -2.00
N ALA A 88 -6.67 8.85 -2.71
CA ALA A 88 -6.84 7.96 -3.84
C ALA A 88 -6.85 6.46 -3.49
N PHE A 89 -6.74 6.12 -2.21
CA PHE A 89 -6.56 4.76 -1.73
C PHE A 89 -7.62 4.37 -0.71
N THR A 90 -7.95 3.09 -0.69
CA THR A 90 -8.73 2.44 0.37
C THR A 90 -7.94 2.51 1.68
N LYS A 91 -8.58 2.99 2.76
CA LYS A 91 -7.93 3.25 4.05
C LYS A 91 -8.54 2.44 5.18
N VAL A 92 -7.67 2.07 6.11
CA VAL A 92 -8.03 1.60 7.45
C VAL A 92 -7.18 2.32 8.48
N ARG A 93 -7.63 2.39 9.74
CA ARG A 93 -6.85 2.99 10.82
C ARG A 93 -6.54 1.99 11.90
N VAL A 94 -5.30 1.99 12.38
CA VAL A 94 -4.88 1.22 13.54
C VAL A 94 -4.79 2.09 14.78
N ASP A 95 -5.05 1.49 15.95
CA ASP A 95 -4.84 2.18 17.22
C ASP A 95 -3.37 2.46 17.53
N ARG A 96 -3.16 3.35 18.51
CA ARG A 96 -1.83 3.74 18.99
C ARG A 96 -0.93 2.59 19.43
N GLY A 97 -1.48 1.55 20.03
CA GLY A 97 -0.73 0.38 20.51
C GLY A 97 -0.14 -0.46 19.39
N ALA A 98 -0.83 -0.53 18.25
CA ALA A 98 -0.38 -1.25 17.06
C ALA A 98 0.75 -0.54 16.29
N ILE A 99 0.86 0.79 16.38
CA ILE A 99 1.81 1.60 15.59
C ILE A 99 3.25 1.07 15.69
N ARG A 100 3.75 0.84 16.91
CA ARG A 100 5.13 0.37 17.12
C ARG A 100 5.42 -0.97 16.46
N PHE A 101 4.40 -1.83 16.38
CA PHE A 101 4.51 -3.16 15.78
C PHE A 101 4.49 -3.07 14.27
N VAL A 102 3.61 -2.23 13.71
CA VAL A 102 3.58 -1.94 12.27
C VAL A 102 4.92 -1.36 11.81
N MET A 103 5.47 -0.39 12.55
CA MET A 103 6.76 0.23 12.24
C MET A 103 7.98 -0.67 12.44
N SER A 104 7.82 -1.84 13.07
CA SER A 104 8.87 -2.88 13.14
C SER A 104 8.67 -3.99 12.10
N GLY A 105 7.67 -3.83 11.21
CA GLY A 105 7.32 -4.81 10.19
C GLY A 105 6.67 -6.07 10.75
N ALA A 106 6.06 -6.00 11.94
CA ALA A 106 5.24 -7.10 12.43
C ALA A 106 3.97 -7.26 11.59
N THR A 107 3.39 -8.46 11.65
CA THR A 107 2.07 -8.75 11.10
C THR A 107 1.02 -7.87 11.77
N LEU A 108 0.15 -7.24 10.99
CA LEU A 108 -0.97 -6.48 11.52
C LEU A 108 -2.08 -7.44 11.92
N MET A 109 -2.46 -7.39 13.19
CA MET A 109 -3.50 -8.23 13.77
C MET A 109 -4.83 -7.48 13.82
N VAL A 110 -5.93 -8.21 13.65
CA VAL A 110 -7.31 -7.68 13.67
C VAL A 110 -7.65 -6.84 14.91
N PRO A 111 -7.20 -7.17 16.14
CA PRO A 111 -7.47 -6.34 17.31
C PRO A 111 -7.00 -4.88 17.17
N GLY A 112 -5.94 -4.63 16.38
CA GLY A 112 -5.43 -3.28 16.15
C GLY A 112 -6.35 -2.41 15.29
N LEU A 113 -7.24 -3.03 14.51
CA LEU A 113 -8.21 -2.38 13.62
C LEU A 113 -9.62 -2.30 14.23
N THR A 114 -9.93 -3.18 15.18
CA THR A 114 -11.27 -3.31 15.81
C THR A 114 -11.33 -2.76 17.23
N SER A 115 -10.25 -2.13 17.69
CA SER A 115 -10.18 -1.40 18.95
C SER A 115 -10.84 -0.02 18.83
N PRO A 116 -11.07 0.72 19.94
CA PRO A 116 -11.71 2.05 19.89
C PRO A 116 -10.97 3.09 19.02
N GLY A 117 -9.64 2.95 18.92
CA GLY A 117 -8.79 3.79 18.07
C GLY A 117 -8.76 3.35 16.61
N GLY A 118 -9.12 2.09 16.33
CA GLY A 118 -9.20 1.53 14.99
C GLY A 118 -10.37 2.10 14.18
N ARG A 119 -10.24 2.06 12.86
CA ARG A 119 -11.34 2.39 11.92
C ARG A 119 -11.32 1.38 10.79
N LEU A 120 -12.46 0.74 10.59
CA LEU A 120 -12.67 -0.23 9.53
C LEU A 120 -13.95 0.12 8.78
N ALA A 121 -14.00 -0.21 7.48
CA ALA A 121 -15.23 -0.08 6.71
C ALA A 121 -16.35 -0.87 7.40
N GLY A 122 -17.57 -0.33 7.40
CA GLY A 122 -18.74 -0.95 8.02
C GLY A 122 -18.86 -0.76 9.54
N ASP A 123 -17.94 -0.04 10.20
CA ASP A 123 -18.14 0.41 11.59
C ASP A 123 -19.28 1.45 11.65
N GLU A 124 -20.11 1.38 12.69
CA GLU A 124 -21.16 2.37 12.93
C GLU A 124 -20.54 3.75 13.20
N GLY A 125 -20.97 4.77 12.44
CA GLY A 125 -20.44 6.12 12.57
C GLY A 125 -18.98 6.28 12.11
N VAL A 126 -18.47 5.33 11.31
CA VAL A 126 -17.14 5.46 10.71
C VAL A 126 -17.03 6.75 9.90
N GLU A 127 -15.93 7.47 10.10
CA GLU A 127 -15.63 8.69 9.33
C GLU A 127 -15.57 8.35 7.83
N GLU A 128 -16.08 9.23 6.96
CA GLU A 128 -16.18 8.99 5.51
C GLU A 128 -14.85 8.53 4.88
N GLU A 129 -13.74 9.07 5.38
CA GLU A 129 -12.38 8.71 4.97
C GLU A 129 -12.06 7.21 5.15
N TYR A 130 -12.61 6.57 6.18
CA TYR A 130 -12.43 5.13 6.47
C TYR A 130 -13.68 4.31 6.11
N GLY A 131 -14.77 4.98 5.71
CA GLY A 131 -15.98 4.35 5.20
C GLY A 131 -15.79 3.70 3.83
N ASN A 132 -14.74 4.07 3.09
CA ASN A 132 -14.38 3.49 1.78
C ASN A 132 -15.58 3.43 0.80
N GLY A 133 -16.37 4.51 0.76
CA GLY A 133 -17.56 4.59 -0.10
C GLY A 133 -18.70 3.65 0.31
N GLY A 134 -18.70 3.14 1.54
CA GLY A 134 -19.66 2.16 2.03
C GLY A 134 -19.39 0.73 1.58
N LYS A 135 -18.27 0.47 0.90
CA LYS A 135 -17.88 -0.86 0.45
C LYS A 135 -17.24 -1.64 1.61
N GLU A 136 -17.71 -2.86 1.86
CA GLU A 136 -16.99 -3.82 2.69
C GLU A 136 -15.67 -4.22 2.00
N LEU A 137 -14.63 -4.38 2.79
CA LEU A 137 -13.31 -4.80 2.34
C LEU A 137 -13.25 -6.32 2.32
N GLU A 138 -12.69 -6.87 1.25
CA GLU A 138 -12.57 -8.31 1.03
C GLU A 138 -11.13 -8.79 1.15
N VAL A 139 -10.95 -10.10 1.28
CA VAL A 139 -9.62 -10.73 1.23
C VAL A 139 -9.02 -10.45 -0.15
N GLY A 140 -7.77 -9.98 -0.17
CA GLY A 140 -7.09 -9.59 -1.41
C GLY A 140 -7.17 -8.10 -1.74
N ASP A 141 -8.04 -7.33 -1.08
CA ASP A 141 -8.07 -5.88 -1.26
C ASP A 141 -6.75 -5.25 -0.76
N VAL A 142 -6.22 -4.31 -1.56
CA VAL A 142 -5.06 -3.50 -1.17
C VAL A 142 -5.55 -2.35 -0.29
N VAL A 143 -4.94 -2.21 0.89
CA VAL A 143 -5.30 -1.17 1.85
C VAL A 143 -4.09 -0.39 2.32
N VAL A 144 -4.32 0.90 2.54
CA VAL A 144 -3.42 1.81 3.23
C VAL A 144 -3.83 1.88 4.69
N VAL A 145 -2.83 1.76 5.57
CA VAL A 145 -3.02 1.77 7.01
C VAL A 145 -2.54 3.11 7.57
N ASN A 146 -3.47 3.87 8.14
CA ASN A 146 -3.20 5.08 8.88
C ASN A 146 -3.02 4.76 10.37
N ALA A 147 -2.24 5.60 11.05
CA ALA A 147 -2.00 5.49 12.48
C ALA A 147 -2.85 6.51 13.25
N GLU A 148 -3.50 6.08 14.33
CA GLU A 148 -4.26 6.98 15.20
C GLU A 148 -3.38 8.14 15.72
N GLY A 149 -3.84 9.37 15.48
CA GLY A 149 -3.11 10.59 15.86
C GLY A 149 -1.93 10.94 14.95
N LYS A 150 -1.87 10.37 13.75
CA LYS A 150 -0.90 10.71 12.70
C LYS A 150 -1.62 10.98 11.37
N ASP A 151 -1.13 11.97 10.64
CA ASP A 151 -1.73 12.37 9.35
C ASP A 151 -1.25 11.50 8.18
N SER A 152 -0.15 10.77 8.36
CA SER A 152 0.48 9.99 7.29
C SER A 152 0.26 8.48 7.48
N ALA A 153 0.08 7.79 6.35
CA ALA A 153 0.02 6.34 6.29
C ALA A 153 1.32 5.69 6.79
N CYS A 154 1.22 4.59 7.55
CA CYS A 154 2.37 3.89 8.10
C CYS A 154 2.64 2.54 7.42
N LEU A 155 1.67 1.95 6.73
CA LEU A 155 1.79 0.66 6.06
C LEU A 155 0.87 0.61 4.84
N VAL A 156 1.30 -0.09 3.80
CA VAL A 156 0.45 -0.54 2.69
C VAL A 156 0.59 -2.05 2.56
N GLY A 157 -0.52 -2.75 2.39
CA GLY A 157 -0.52 -4.21 2.29
C GLY A 157 -1.83 -4.76 1.77
N VAL A 158 -1.88 -6.08 1.67
CA VAL A 158 -3.04 -6.83 1.16
C VAL A 158 -3.77 -7.48 2.32
N LEU A 159 -5.09 -7.35 2.35
CA LEU A 159 -5.92 -7.97 3.38
C LEU A 159 -5.91 -9.50 3.29
N LYS A 160 -5.78 -10.14 4.46
CA LYS A 160 -5.91 -11.59 4.67
C LYS A 160 -7.25 -12.00 5.27
N MET A 161 -8.06 -11.03 5.69
CA MET A 161 -9.38 -11.21 6.27
C MET A 161 -10.26 -10.04 5.80
N GLY A 162 -11.54 -10.29 5.49
CA GLY A 162 -12.47 -9.22 5.10
C GLY A 162 -12.95 -8.40 6.30
N SER A 163 -13.39 -7.16 6.08
CA SER A 163 -13.78 -6.25 7.16
C SER A 163 -14.93 -6.78 8.02
N ALA A 164 -15.97 -7.35 7.40
CA ALA A 164 -17.08 -7.96 8.13
C ALA A 164 -16.61 -9.10 9.07
N GLU A 165 -15.75 -9.99 8.57
CA GLU A 165 -15.18 -11.08 9.34
C GLU A 165 -14.26 -10.56 10.47
N MET A 166 -13.48 -9.50 10.20
CA MET A 166 -12.65 -8.85 11.21
C MET A 166 -13.50 -8.31 12.37
N ARG A 167 -14.62 -7.64 12.08
CA ARG A 167 -15.53 -7.09 13.10
C ARG A 167 -16.20 -8.20 13.92
N GLU A 168 -16.57 -9.30 13.28
CA GLU A 168 -17.18 -10.46 13.94
C GLU A 168 -16.19 -11.20 14.84
N LYS A 169 -15.04 -11.59 14.30
CA LYS A 169 -14.07 -12.46 15.00
C LYS A 169 -13.17 -11.70 15.97
N LYS A 170 -12.87 -10.43 15.69
CA LYS A 170 -11.95 -9.56 16.45
C LYS A 170 -10.57 -10.16 16.75
N LYS A 171 -10.15 -11.17 15.97
CA LYS A 171 -8.89 -11.89 16.14
C LYS A 171 -8.40 -12.43 14.80
N GLY A 172 -7.11 -12.73 14.73
CA GLY A 172 -6.46 -13.24 13.53
C GLY A 172 -5.60 -12.19 12.83
N ILE A 173 -5.10 -12.57 11.66
CA ILE A 173 -4.17 -11.76 10.87
C ILE A 173 -4.99 -10.91 9.89
N ALA A 174 -4.79 -9.59 9.96
CA ALA A 174 -5.38 -8.65 9.01
C ALA A 174 -4.47 -8.46 7.79
N ILE A 175 -3.18 -8.19 8.03
CA ILE A 175 -2.17 -8.01 6.97
C ILE A 175 -0.89 -8.73 7.39
N GLU A 176 -0.47 -9.69 6.57
CA GLU A 176 0.72 -10.49 6.85
C GLU A 176 2.03 -9.79 6.44
N ASN A 177 2.03 -9.21 5.24
CA ASN A 177 3.17 -8.58 4.62
C ASN A 177 2.75 -7.28 3.94
N GLY A 178 3.66 -6.31 3.94
CA GLY A 178 3.48 -5.04 3.27
C GLY A 178 4.75 -4.20 3.28
N HIS A 179 4.60 -2.97 2.83
CA HIS A 179 5.61 -1.92 2.85
C HIS A 179 5.23 -0.89 3.93
N PHE A 180 6.13 -0.63 4.88
CA PHE A 180 5.88 0.26 6.01
C PHE A 180 6.90 1.41 6.09
N ALA A 181 6.51 2.49 6.76
CA ALA A 181 7.35 3.66 6.93
C ALA A 181 8.61 3.31 7.74
N GLY A 182 9.79 3.52 7.17
CA GLY A 182 11.08 3.19 7.78
C GLY A 182 11.67 1.83 7.39
N ASP A 183 10.98 1.04 6.56
CA ASP A 183 11.51 -0.22 6.04
C ASP A 183 12.61 -0.03 4.99
N GLY A 184 13.20 -1.14 4.51
CA GLY A 184 14.27 -1.12 3.52
C GLY A 184 13.85 -0.52 2.18
N LEU A 185 12.57 -0.61 1.80
CA LEU A 185 12.06 0.02 0.58
C LEU A 185 11.86 1.52 0.78
N TRP A 186 11.42 1.95 1.96
CA TRP A 186 11.27 3.36 2.32
C TRP A 186 12.60 4.11 2.25
N LYS A 187 13.63 3.48 2.81
CA LYS A 187 15.01 3.97 2.86
C LYS A 187 15.78 3.78 1.56
N LEU A 188 15.22 3.06 0.59
CA LEU A 188 15.90 2.74 -0.65
C LEU A 188 16.28 4.01 -1.39
N ASP A 189 17.56 4.18 -1.62
CA ASP A 189 18.11 5.21 -2.49
C ASP A 189 18.42 4.61 -3.86
N LEU A 190 17.96 5.29 -4.90
CA LEU A 190 18.13 4.91 -6.30
C LEU A 190 18.90 5.97 -7.10
N SER A 191 19.45 6.98 -6.41
CA SER A 191 20.33 8.00 -6.99
C SER A 191 21.69 7.46 -7.41
#